data_AF-A0A9E2FWQ3-F1
#
_entry.id   AF-A0A9E2FWQ3-F1
#
_cell.length_a   1.000
_cell.length_b   1.000
_cell.length_c   1.000
_cell.angle_alpha   90.00
_cell.angle_beta   90.00
_cell.angle_gamma   90.00
#
_symmetry.space_group_name_H-M   'P 1'
#
loop_
_entity.id
_entity.type
_entity.pdbx_description
1 polymer ?
#
loop_
_entity_poly.entity_id
_entity_poly.type
_entity_poly.pdbx_seq_one_letter_code
_entity_poly.pdbx_strand_id
1 'polypeptide(L)'
;MPAQDLAEFVSRNRDKVAALFARYRNSGKNLFLRSDLWDEYKIYCQECEGGGFLESPLAQAISKCQEAALVYPWFCMEVRPRVAHWHYFRFHLESLDVEEISITEFLKMKEGIVGIKNGDWDLEIDLGPFERHFPKMTQTRSIGRGVEYLNRRLSARLSNDLAKGDELLLSFLRVHSYRGIPFMISNKTITSVDTLQKSLRRGMELLGNYAGNVEWPEVAGKLRKFGFEAGWGRTVERIV
;
A
#
# COMPACT_ATOMS: atom_id res chain seq x y z
N MET A 1 -3.88 -19.87 2.16
CA MET A 1 -4.23 -21.30 2.02
C MET A 1 -2.99 -21.97 1.47
N PRO A 2 -2.46 -23.00 2.11
CA PRO A 2 -1.29 -23.71 1.60
C PRO A 2 -1.58 -24.38 0.26
N ALA A 3 -0.66 -24.27 -0.70
CA ALA A 3 -0.74 -24.99 -1.98
C ALA A 3 -0.86 -26.52 -1.78
N GLN A 4 -0.25 -27.04 -0.71
CA GLN A 4 -0.26 -28.45 -0.34
C GLN A 4 -1.67 -28.97 -0.04
N ASP A 5 -2.47 -28.25 0.73
CA ASP A 5 -3.86 -28.65 1.06
C ASP A 5 -4.72 -28.77 -0.21
N LEU A 6 -4.48 -27.86 -1.17
CA LEU A 6 -5.18 -27.85 -2.45
C LEU A 6 -4.74 -29.02 -3.33
N ALA A 7 -3.43 -29.25 -3.45
CA ALA A 7 -2.88 -30.39 -4.18
C ALA A 7 -3.36 -31.73 -3.61
N GLU A 8 -3.35 -31.88 -2.28
CA GLU A 8 -3.83 -33.09 -1.60
C GLU A 8 -5.32 -33.31 -1.86
N PHE A 9 -6.15 -32.26 -1.75
CA PHE A 9 -7.58 -32.36 -2.05
C PHE A 9 -7.83 -32.77 -3.51
N VAL A 10 -7.12 -32.17 -4.47
CA VAL A 10 -7.23 -32.51 -5.89
C VAL A 10 -6.82 -33.96 -6.14
N SER A 11 -5.75 -34.43 -5.52
CA SER A 11 -5.28 -35.82 -5.66
C SER A 11 -6.28 -36.87 -5.13
N ARG A 12 -7.04 -36.53 -4.08
CA ARG A 12 -8.06 -37.41 -3.49
C ARG A 12 -9.40 -37.39 -4.23
N ASN A 13 -9.66 -36.34 -5.03
CA ASN A 13 -10.95 -36.10 -5.68
C ASN A 13 -10.81 -35.93 -7.20
N ARG A 14 -9.86 -36.64 -7.83
CA ARG A 14 -9.47 -36.45 -9.24
C ARG A 14 -10.65 -36.41 -10.21
N ASP A 15 -11.54 -37.39 -10.16
CA ASP A 15 -12.67 -37.49 -11.09
C ASP A 15 -13.61 -36.30 -10.99
N LYS A 16 -13.89 -35.84 -9.75
CA LYS A 16 -14.75 -34.68 -9.50
C LYS A 16 -14.08 -33.38 -9.95
N VAL A 17 -12.79 -33.21 -9.66
CA VAL A 17 -12.05 -32.01 -10.07
C VAL A 17 -11.88 -31.96 -11.59
N ALA A 18 -11.59 -33.10 -12.25
CA ALA A 18 -11.54 -33.20 -13.70
C ALA A 18 -12.89 -32.83 -14.34
N ALA A 19 -14.00 -33.34 -13.80
CA ALA A 19 -15.34 -33.00 -14.28
C ALA A 19 -15.65 -31.51 -14.14
N LEU A 20 -15.28 -30.88 -13.01
CA LEU A 20 -15.43 -29.44 -12.81
C LEU A 20 -14.58 -28.65 -13.83
N PHE A 21 -13.31 -28.97 -14.00
CA PHE A 21 -12.43 -28.27 -14.95
C PHE A 21 -12.85 -28.49 -16.40
N ALA A 22 -13.42 -29.65 -16.73
CA ALA A 22 -14.05 -29.88 -18.02
C ALA A 22 -15.25 -28.94 -18.25
N ARG A 23 -16.05 -28.64 -17.22
CA ARG A 23 -17.14 -27.64 -17.34
C ARG A 23 -16.60 -26.25 -17.63
N TYR A 24 -15.58 -25.81 -16.88
CA TYR A 24 -14.95 -24.52 -17.17
C TYR A 24 -14.40 -24.48 -18.59
N ARG A 25 -13.70 -25.53 -19.05
CA ARG A 25 -13.22 -25.64 -20.43
C ARG A 25 -14.34 -25.58 -21.46
N ASN A 26 -15.43 -26.31 -21.24
CA ASN A 26 -16.56 -26.41 -22.16
C ASN A 26 -17.43 -25.14 -22.20
N SER A 27 -17.23 -24.21 -21.27
CA SER A 27 -17.88 -22.89 -21.31
C SER A 27 -17.44 -22.04 -22.51
N GLY A 28 -16.32 -22.39 -23.17
CA GLY A 28 -15.74 -21.64 -24.28
C GLY A 28 -15.05 -20.33 -23.87
N LYS A 29 -15.00 -20.02 -22.56
CA LYS A 29 -14.31 -18.85 -22.02
C LYS A 29 -12.84 -19.16 -21.74
N ASN A 30 -11.97 -18.20 -22.02
CA ASN A 30 -10.56 -18.24 -21.63
C ASN A 30 -10.27 -17.37 -20.40
N LEU A 31 -11.18 -16.47 -20.02
CA LEU A 31 -11.08 -15.63 -18.84
C LEU A 31 -12.38 -15.72 -18.05
N PHE A 32 -12.26 -15.97 -16.75
CA PHE A 32 -13.38 -16.17 -15.84
C PHE A 32 -13.31 -15.12 -14.75
N LEU A 33 -14.42 -14.43 -14.51
CA LEU A 33 -14.56 -13.56 -13.35
C LEU A 33 -15.03 -14.38 -12.15
N ARG A 34 -14.95 -13.78 -10.96
CA ARG A 34 -15.38 -14.41 -9.71
C ARG A 34 -16.78 -15.04 -9.76
N SER A 35 -17.76 -14.36 -10.35
CA SER A 35 -19.14 -14.88 -10.48
C SER A 35 -19.17 -16.09 -11.42
N ASP A 36 -18.48 -16.03 -12.56
CA ASP A 36 -18.39 -17.16 -13.49
C ASP A 36 -17.85 -18.42 -12.80
N LEU A 37 -16.82 -18.25 -11.97
CA LEU A 37 -16.20 -19.35 -11.24
C LEU A 37 -17.12 -19.89 -10.14
N TRP A 38 -17.61 -19.02 -9.27
CA TRP A 38 -18.31 -19.43 -8.05
C TRP A 38 -19.73 -19.91 -8.31
N ASP A 39 -20.44 -19.31 -9.28
CA ASP A 39 -21.80 -19.74 -9.62
C ASP A 39 -21.79 -21.10 -10.30
N GLU A 40 -20.90 -21.30 -11.28
CA GLU A 40 -20.73 -22.60 -11.94
C GLU A 40 -20.28 -23.69 -10.94
N TYR A 41 -19.41 -23.35 -10.00
CA TYR A 41 -19.01 -24.26 -8.93
C TYR A 41 -20.19 -24.70 -8.06
N LYS A 42 -21.06 -23.76 -7.67
CA LYS A 42 -22.27 -24.06 -6.87
C LYS A 42 -23.24 -24.96 -7.65
N ILE A 43 -23.44 -24.69 -8.94
CA ILE A 43 -24.28 -25.53 -9.81
C ILE A 43 -23.69 -26.94 -9.88
N TYR A 44 -22.38 -27.07 -10.15
CA TYR A 44 -21.70 -28.36 -10.15
C TYR A 44 -21.84 -29.13 -8.83
N CYS A 45 -21.75 -28.44 -7.69
CA CYS A 45 -21.93 -29.05 -6.37
C CYS A 45 -23.35 -29.58 -6.14
N GLN A 46 -24.37 -28.91 -6.69
CA GLN A 46 -25.77 -29.34 -6.55
C GLN A 46 -26.07 -30.57 -7.40
N GLU A 47 -25.44 -30.67 -8.56
CA GLU A 47 -25.57 -31.82 -9.47
C GLU A 47 -24.76 -33.04 -9.00
N CYS A 48 -23.67 -32.83 -8.26
CA CYS A 48 -22.84 -33.91 -7.75
C CYS A 48 -23.40 -34.50 -6.45
N GLU A 49 -23.77 -35.78 -6.50
CA GLU A 49 -24.12 -36.55 -5.30
C GLU A 49 -22.90 -36.70 -4.35
N GLY A 50 -23.14 -36.51 -3.05
CA GLY A 50 -22.14 -36.73 -2.00
C GLY A 50 -21.69 -35.49 -1.24
N GLY A 51 -22.65 -34.71 -0.71
CA GLY A 51 -22.48 -33.51 0.12
C GLY A 51 -21.13 -33.43 0.85
N GLY A 52 -20.31 -32.45 0.45
CA GLY A 52 -18.95 -32.28 0.97
C GLY A 52 -18.03 -31.41 0.10
N PHE A 53 -18.44 -31.11 -1.14
CA PHE A 53 -17.60 -30.32 -2.05
C PHE A 53 -17.61 -28.81 -1.69
N LEU A 54 -18.73 -28.26 -1.22
CA LEU A 54 -18.90 -26.83 -0.91
C LEU A 54 -18.06 -26.30 0.27
N GLU A 55 -17.61 -27.18 1.17
CA GLU A 55 -16.76 -26.81 2.31
C GLU A 55 -15.28 -27.20 2.12
N SER A 56 -14.92 -27.64 0.91
CA SER A 56 -13.57 -28.10 0.57
C SER A 56 -12.53 -26.96 0.47
N PRO A 57 -11.22 -27.27 0.55
CA PRO A 57 -10.15 -26.33 0.21
C PRO A 57 -10.33 -25.72 -1.19
N LEU A 58 -10.80 -26.52 -2.16
CA LEU A 58 -11.07 -26.03 -3.52
C LEU A 58 -12.24 -25.03 -3.55
N ALA A 59 -13.33 -25.30 -2.83
CA ALA A 59 -14.45 -24.35 -2.70
C ALA A 59 -13.99 -23.02 -2.07
N GLN A 60 -13.18 -23.10 -1.02
CA GLN A 60 -12.61 -21.92 -0.38
C GLN A 60 -11.74 -21.14 -1.36
N ALA A 61 -10.89 -21.80 -2.16
CA ALA A 61 -10.04 -21.16 -3.16
C ALA A 61 -10.89 -20.47 -4.24
N ILE A 62 -11.87 -21.17 -4.81
CA ILE A 62 -12.74 -20.65 -5.87
C ILE A 62 -13.61 -19.50 -5.36
N SER A 63 -14.16 -19.58 -4.15
CA SER A 63 -14.99 -18.51 -3.56
C SER A 63 -14.24 -17.19 -3.34
N LYS A 64 -12.91 -17.28 -3.17
CA LYS A 64 -11.98 -16.15 -2.97
C LYS A 64 -11.19 -15.80 -4.23
N CYS A 65 -11.39 -16.55 -5.32
CA CYS A 65 -10.80 -16.27 -6.62
C CYS A 65 -11.34 -14.96 -7.16
N GLN A 66 -10.45 -14.08 -7.63
CA GLN A 66 -10.84 -12.81 -8.28
C GLN A 66 -11.08 -13.05 -9.77
N GLU A 67 -10.17 -13.76 -10.40
CA GLU A 67 -10.23 -14.16 -11.80
C GLU A 67 -9.45 -15.46 -12.03
N ALA A 68 -9.80 -16.15 -13.11
CA ALA A 68 -9.01 -17.27 -13.60
C ALA A 68 -8.80 -17.18 -15.11
N ALA A 69 -7.65 -17.66 -15.57
CA ALA A 69 -7.24 -17.72 -16.95
C ALA A 69 -7.12 -19.18 -17.40
N LEU A 70 -7.71 -19.51 -18.54
CA LEU A 70 -7.57 -20.81 -19.19
C LEU A 70 -6.77 -20.64 -20.47
N VAL A 71 -5.57 -21.21 -20.47
CA VAL A 71 -4.73 -21.38 -21.66
C VAL A 71 -4.30 -22.83 -21.68
N TYR A 72 -5.00 -23.66 -22.45
CA TYR A 72 -4.83 -25.10 -22.45
C TYR A 72 -3.35 -25.51 -22.63
N PRO A 73 -2.82 -26.44 -21.81
CA PRO A 73 -3.52 -27.31 -20.85
C PRO A 73 -3.59 -26.75 -19.42
N TRP A 74 -3.39 -25.45 -19.22
CA TRP A 74 -3.31 -24.81 -17.91
C TRP A 74 -4.55 -24.00 -17.55
N PHE A 75 -5.00 -24.15 -16.31
CA PHE A 75 -5.99 -23.30 -15.67
C PHE A 75 -5.32 -22.57 -14.51
N CYS A 76 -5.27 -21.24 -14.55
CA CYS A 76 -4.58 -20.42 -13.55
C CYS A 76 -5.58 -19.58 -12.77
N MET A 77 -5.48 -19.55 -11.43
CA MET A 77 -6.38 -18.82 -10.54
C MET A 77 -5.64 -17.73 -9.76
N GLU A 78 -6.20 -16.53 -9.72
CA GLU A 78 -5.80 -15.46 -8.79
C GLU A 78 -6.69 -15.52 -7.54
N VAL A 79 -6.16 -16.03 -6.43
CA VAL A 79 -6.90 -16.21 -5.18
C VAL A 79 -6.53 -15.11 -4.18
N ARG A 80 -7.53 -14.37 -3.70
CA ARG A 80 -7.36 -13.28 -2.72
C ARG A 80 -8.04 -13.63 -1.40
N PRO A 81 -7.41 -14.44 -0.53
CA PRO A 81 -8.05 -14.92 0.70
C PRO A 81 -8.34 -13.80 1.70
N ARG A 82 -7.51 -12.76 1.72
CA ARG A 82 -7.65 -11.58 2.59
C ARG A 82 -7.16 -10.32 1.87
N VAL A 83 -7.52 -9.15 2.40
CA VAL A 83 -7.13 -7.86 1.82
C VAL A 83 -5.61 -7.78 1.70
N ALA A 84 -5.15 -7.34 0.53
CA ALA A 84 -3.75 -7.17 0.18
C ALA A 84 -2.89 -8.46 0.21
N HIS A 85 -3.49 -9.64 0.10
CA HIS A 85 -2.76 -10.90 0.00
C HIS A 85 -3.33 -11.72 -1.16
N TRP A 86 -2.43 -12.14 -2.04
CA TRP A 86 -2.74 -12.89 -3.24
C TRP A 86 -1.92 -14.18 -3.27
N HIS A 87 -2.52 -15.23 -3.80
CA HIS A 87 -1.86 -16.46 -4.20
C HIS A 87 -2.26 -16.74 -5.65
N TYR A 88 -1.31 -17.23 -6.44
CA TYR A 88 -1.54 -17.60 -7.82
C TYR A 88 -1.31 -19.10 -7.94
N PHE A 89 -2.30 -19.83 -8.43
CA PHE A 89 -2.20 -21.27 -8.59
C PHE A 89 -2.37 -21.64 -10.06
N ARG A 90 -1.58 -22.59 -10.57
CA ARG A 90 -1.83 -23.25 -11.85
C ARG A 90 -2.24 -24.69 -11.64
N PHE A 91 -3.16 -25.14 -12.48
CA PHE A 91 -3.66 -26.51 -12.54
C PHE A 91 -3.43 -27.04 -13.94
N HIS A 92 -2.81 -28.20 -14.06
CA HIS A 92 -2.76 -28.92 -15.33
C HIS A 92 -4.08 -29.67 -15.53
N LEU A 93 -4.86 -29.38 -16.57
CA LEU A 93 -6.20 -29.97 -16.73
C LEU A 93 -6.20 -31.49 -16.96
N GLU A 94 -5.10 -32.06 -17.47
CA GLU A 94 -5.00 -33.51 -17.71
C GLU A 94 -4.39 -34.28 -16.52
N SER A 95 -3.17 -33.94 -16.10
CA SER A 95 -2.51 -34.58 -14.96
C SER A 95 -3.09 -34.18 -13.59
N LEU A 96 -3.81 -33.05 -13.51
CA LEU A 96 -4.34 -32.44 -12.28
C LEU A 96 -3.26 -32.03 -11.28
N ASP A 97 -2.05 -31.76 -11.75
CA ASP A 97 -0.99 -31.20 -10.93
C ASP A 97 -1.34 -29.76 -10.53
N VAL A 98 -1.04 -29.42 -9.27
CA VAL A 98 -1.32 -28.11 -8.68
C VAL A 98 -0.02 -27.49 -8.22
N GLU A 99 0.23 -26.27 -8.66
CA GLU A 99 1.43 -25.53 -8.28
C GLU A 99 1.09 -24.08 -7.94
N GLU A 100 1.73 -23.56 -6.90
CA GLU A 100 1.73 -22.12 -6.62
C GLU A 100 2.79 -21.45 -7.50
N ILE A 101 2.40 -20.40 -8.19
CA ILE A 101 3.24 -19.67 -9.15
C ILE A 101 3.41 -18.22 -8.73
N SER A 102 4.38 -17.55 -9.34
CA SER A 102 4.57 -16.12 -9.20
C SER A 102 3.51 -15.32 -9.97
N ILE A 103 3.36 -14.04 -9.61
CA ILE A 103 2.51 -13.10 -10.37
C ILE A 103 3.00 -12.95 -11.81
N THR A 104 4.32 -12.95 -12.03
CA THR A 104 4.94 -12.84 -13.36
C THR A 104 4.53 -14.01 -14.24
N GLU A 105 4.56 -15.24 -13.72
CA GLU A 105 4.10 -16.43 -14.47
C GLU A 105 2.59 -16.37 -14.75
N PHE A 106 1.78 -15.92 -13.80
CA PHE A 106 0.34 -15.76 -14.00
C PHE A 106 0.02 -14.74 -15.11
N LEU A 107 0.68 -13.58 -15.11
CA LEU A 107 0.49 -12.55 -16.12
C LEU A 107 0.94 -13.02 -17.50
N LYS A 108 2.09 -13.72 -17.60
CA LYS A 108 2.55 -14.33 -18.86
C LYS A 108 1.53 -15.29 -19.45
N MET A 109 0.90 -16.10 -18.61
CA MET A 109 -0.17 -17.00 -19.05
C MET A 109 -1.40 -16.21 -19.53
N LYS A 110 -1.76 -15.13 -18.83
CA LYS A 110 -2.90 -14.27 -19.19
C LYS A 110 -2.68 -13.56 -20.54
N GLU A 111 -1.46 -13.13 -20.84
CA GLU A 111 -1.07 -12.56 -22.14
C GLU A 111 -1.30 -13.56 -23.29
N GLY A 112 -1.06 -14.84 -23.03
CA GLY A 112 -1.31 -15.93 -23.98
C GLY A 112 -2.76 -16.05 -24.45
N ILE A 113 -3.74 -15.57 -23.67
CA ILE A 113 -5.16 -15.53 -24.08
C ILE A 113 -5.36 -14.66 -25.33
N VAL A 114 -4.61 -13.57 -25.42
CA VAL A 114 -4.72 -12.58 -26.52
C VAL A 114 -3.82 -12.98 -27.70
N GLY A 115 -3.00 -14.02 -27.56
CA GLY A 115 -2.10 -14.50 -28.61
C GLY A 115 -0.85 -13.63 -28.79
N ILE A 116 -0.50 -12.82 -27.78
CA ILE A 116 0.78 -12.11 -27.77
C ILE A 116 1.86 -13.15 -27.52
N LYS A 117 2.83 -13.25 -28.44
CA LYS A 117 4.02 -14.06 -28.21
C LYS A 117 4.94 -13.27 -27.30
N ASN A 118 5.09 -13.77 -26.08
CA ASN A 118 6.01 -13.17 -25.12
C ASN A 118 7.44 -13.27 -25.66
N GLY A 119 8.12 -12.14 -25.73
CA GLY A 119 9.52 -12.06 -26.09
C GLY A 119 10.39 -12.35 -24.86
N ASP A 120 11.64 -12.73 -25.11
CA ASP A 120 12.62 -12.92 -24.02
C ASP A 120 12.94 -11.62 -23.25
N TRP A 121 12.49 -10.47 -23.76
CA TRP A 121 12.84 -9.12 -23.28
C TRP A 121 11.63 -8.21 -23.08
N ASP A 122 10.46 -8.78 -22.77
CA ASP A 122 9.27 -7.98 -22.48
C ASP A 122 9.50 -7.09 -21.25
N LEU A 123 8.99 -5.86 -21.30
CA LEU A 123 9.18 -4.87 -20.24
C LEU A 123 8.33 -5.25 -19.01
N GLU A 124 8.99 -5.62 -17.92
CA GLU A 124 8.37 -5.80 -16.60
C GLU A 124 8.61 -4.57 -15.71
N ILE A 125 7.52 -3.93 -15.27
CA ILE A 125 7.59 -2.76 -14.37
C ILE A 125 7.50 -3.24 -12.92
N ASP A 126 8.65 -3.40 -12.27
CA ASP A 126 8.75 -3.72 -10.84
C ASP A 126 9.17 -2.50 -10.01
N LEU A 127 8.25 -2.02 -9.16
CA LEU A 127 8.50 -0.94 -8.22
C LEU A 127 9.04 -1.42 -6.86
N GLY A 128 9.02 -2.72 -6.58
CA GLY A 128 9.46 -3.33 -5.33
C GLY A 128 10.87 -2.93 -4.90
N PRO A 129 11.87 -2.90 -5.79
CA PRO A 129 13.23 -2.45 -5.46
C PRO A 129 13.31 -0.99 -5.01
N PHE A 130 12.46 -0.11 -5.56
CA PHE A 130 12.45 1.33 -5.24
C PHE A 130 11.83 1.62 -3.87
N GLU A 131 10.99 0.70 -3.36
CA GLU A 131 10.30 0.87 -2.07
C GLU A 131 11.13 0.43 -0.85
N ARG A 132 12.34 -0.13 -1.02
CA ARG A 132 13.10 -0.78 0.08
C ARG A 132 13.38 0.12 1.28
N HIS A 133 13.54 1.42 1.06
CA HIS A 133 13.84 2.38 2.12
C HIS A 133 12.58 3.02 2.72
N PHE A 134 11.40 2.72 2.16
CA PHE A 134 10.15 3.30 2.62
C PHE A 134 9.55 2.51 3.79
N PRO A 135 9.01 3.22 4.79
CA PRO A 135 8.23 2.60 5.86
C PRO A 135 7.02 1.84 5.27
N LYS A 136 6.97 0.51 5.42
CA LYS A 136 5.77 -0.26 5.06
C LYS A 136 4.89 -0.50 6.28
N MET A 137 3.57 -0.40 6.07
CA MET A 137 2.58 -0.80 7.06
C MET A 137 2.25 -2.27 6.82
N THR A 138 2.32 -3.10 7.87
CA THR A 138 2.11 -4.56 7.76
C THR A 138 0.69 -4.98 8.13
N GLN A 139 -0.12 -4.08 8.69
CA GLN A 139 -1.48 -4.36 9.13
C GLN A 139 -2.50 -3.81 8.15
N THR A 140 -3.44 -4.68 7.73
CA THR A 140 -4.54 -4.31 6.83
C THR A 140 -5.34 -3.11 7.32
N ARG A 141 -5.59 -3.01 8.64
CA ARG A 141 -6.33 -1.89 9.24
C ARG A 141 -5.65 -0.52 9.11
N SER A 142 -4.38 -0.50 8.73
CA SER A 142 -3.59 0.72 8.54
C SER A 142 -3.61 1.22 7.09
N ILE A 143 -4.20 0.46 6.16
CA ILE A 143 -4.40 0.91 4.78
C ILE A 143 -5.26 2.19 4.79
N GLY A 144 -4.81 3.22 4.06
CA GLY A 144 -5.45 4.54 4.04
C GLY A 144 -4.97 5.51 5.14
N ARG A 145 -4.11 5.08 6.08
CA ARG A 145 -3.60 5.90 7.20
C ARG A 145 -2.12 6.28 7.06
N GLY A 146 -1.70 6.58 5.83
CA GLY A 146 -0.29 6.84 5.51
C GLY A 146 0.31 8.03 6.27
N VAL A 147 -0.43 9.15 6.35
CA VAL A 147 0.03 10.37 7.05
C VAL A 147 0.16 10.13 8.56
N GLU A 148 -0.79 9.43 9.19
CA GLU A 148 -0.69 9.08 10.62
C GLU A 148 0.55 8.23 10.91
N TYR A 149 0.81 7.23 10.06
CA TYR A 149 1.98 6.36 10.19
C TYR A 149 3.29 7.12 9.98
N LEU A 150 3.33 7.98 8.96
CA LEU A 150 4.50 8.81 8.68
C LEU A 150 4.77 9.80 9.82
N ASN A 151 3.74 10.46 10.34
CA ASN A 151 3.85 11.36 11.48
C ASN A 151 4.42 10.63 12.70
N ARG A 152 3.89 9.46 13.05
CA ARG A 152 4.42 8.66 14.17
C ARG A 152 5.90 8.31 13.98
N ARG A 153 6.31 7.96 12.76
CA ARG A 153 7.70 7.59 12.45
C ARG A 153 8.62 8.81 12.44
N LEU A 154 8.16 9.95 11.91
CA LEU A 154 8.88 11.21 11.96
C LEU A 154 9.06 11.67 13.41
N SER A 155 8.00 11.64 14.22
CA SER A 155 8.07 11.95 15.65
C SER A 155 9.07 11.05 16.38
N ALA A 156 9.02 9.73 16.17
CA ALA A 156 9.99 8.81 16.78
C ALA A 156 11.44 9.09 16.34
N ARG A 157 11.65 9.45 15.07
CA ARG A 157 12.98 9.81 14.56
C ARG A 157 13.49 11.13 15.15
N LEU A 158 12.61 12.13 15.30
CA LEU A 158 12.94 13.40 15.93
C LEU A 158 13.32 13.19 17.41
N SER A 159 12.60 12.33 18.14
CA SER A 159 12.88 12.08 19.56
C SER A 159 14.13 11.22 19.83
N ASN A 160 14.42 10.23 18.97
CA ASN A 160 15.51 9.28 19.22
C ASN A 160 16.89 9.75 18.74
N ASP A 161 16.94 10.74 17.85
CA ASP A 161 18.19 11.25 17.27
C ASP A 161 18.38 12.72 17.68
N LEU A 162 18.51 12.96 18.99
CA LEU A 162 18.54 14.29 19.65
C LEU A 162 19.48 15.32 18.99
N ALA A 163 20.55 14.88 18.32
CA ALA A 163 21.47 15.77 17.60
C ALA A 163 21.02 16.07 16.16
N LYS A 164 20.44 15.09 15.45
CA LYS A 164 20.10 15.22 14.01
C LYS A 164 18.64 15.58 13.75
N GLY A 165 17.73 15.22 14.65
CA GLY A 165 16.29 15.46 14.53
C GLY A 165 15.96 16.95 14.57
N ASP A 166 16.48 17.66 15.56
CA ASP A 166 16.24 19.09 15.72
C ASP A 166 16.89 19.92 14.59
N GLU A 167 18.01 19.45 14.04
CA GLU A 167 18.64 20.04 12.85
C GLU A 167 17.80 19.86 11.58
N LEU A 168 17.09 18.74 11.43
CA LEU A 168 16.16 18.53 10.32
C LEU A 168 14.95 19.47 10.40
N LEU A 169 14.40 19.69 11.60
CA LEU A 169 13.30 20.64 11.79
C LEU A 169 13.76 22.09 11.52
N LEU A 170 14.93 22.46 12.06
CA LEU A 170 15.52 23.77 11.83
C LEU A 170 15.82 24.00 10.35
N SER A 171 16.45 23.04 9.67
CA SER A 171 16.75 23.15 8.24
C SER A 171 15.47 23.24 7.41
N PHE A 172 14.42 22.49 7.75
CA PHE A 172 13.11 22.63 7.12
C PHE A 172 12.58 24.06 7.26
N LEU A 173 12.44 24.59 8.48
CA LEU A 173 11.92 25.95 8.70
C LEU A 173 12.74 27.05 8.00
N ARG A 174 14.04 26.82 7.82
CA ARG A 174 14.98 27.73 7.15
C ARG A 174 14.81 27.79 5.63
N VAL A 175 14.36 26.73 4.97
CA VAL A 175 14.26 26.68 3.50
C VAL A 175 12.99 27.38 2.97
N HIS A 176 12.05 27.75 3.85
CA HIS A 176 10.76 28.29 3.45
C HIS A 176 10.86 29.76 2.99
N SER A 177 10.57 29.98 1.71
CA SER A 177 10.31 31.31 1.15
C SER A 177 9.13 31.24 0.19
N TYR A 178 8.39 32.34 0.08
CA TYR A 178 7.34 32.49 -0.93
C TYR A 178 7.57 33.81 -1.66
N ARG A 179 7.69 33.74 -3.00
CA ARG A 179 8.07 34.87 -3.86
C ARG A 179 9.37 35.57 -3.42
N GLY A 180 10.35 34.80 -2.94
CA GLY A 180 11.65 35.33 -2.46
C GLY A 180 11.60 36.02 -1.11
N ILE A 181 10.43 36.08 -0.45
CA ILE A 181 10.29 36.57 0.92
C ILE A 181 10.51 35.38 1.86
N PRO A 182 11.45 35.42 2.80
CA PRO A 182 11.60 34.37 3.82
C PRO A 182 10.37 34.30 4.73
N PHE A 183 9.97 33.08 5.12
CA PHE A 183 8.88 32.84 6.07
C PHE A 183 9.38 32.03 7.26
N MET A 184 8.67 32.11 8.39
CA MET A 184 9.00 31.47 9.66
C MET A 184 10.28 32.01 10.31
N ILE A 185 11.45 31.62 9.80
CA ILE A 185 12.75 31.84 10.45
C ILE A 185 13.75 32.43 9.45
N SER A 186 14.50 33.43 9.89
CA SER A 186 15.60 34.02 9.14
C SER A 186 16.85 33.14 9.18
N ASN A 187 17.31 32.72 8.00
CA ASN A 187 18.53 31.93 7.82
C ASN A 187 19.82 32.60 8.28
N LYS A 188 19.80 33.93 8.40
CA LYS A 188 20.95 34.74 8.82
C LYS A 188 21.05 34.82 10.34
N THR A 189 19.90 34.88 11.03
CA THR A 189 19.84 35.11 12.47
C THR A 189 19.82 33.81 13.26
N ILE A 190 19.07 32.80 12.79
CA ILE A 190 18.91 31.53 13.49
C ILE A 190 19.67 30.43 12.71
N THR A 191 20.88 30.13 13.18
CA THR A 191 21.80 29.19 12.52
C THR A 191 21.90 27.83 13.21
N SER A 192 21.45 27.74 14.47
CA SER A 192 21.52 26.52 15.30
C SER A 192 20.26 26.32 16.13
N VAL A 193 20.05 25.10 16.61
CA VAL A 193 18.91 24.72 17.47
C VAL A 193 18.92 25.51 18.77
N ASP A 194 20.09 25.69 19.38
CA ASP A 194 20.25 26.50 20.60
C ASP A 194 19.82 27.96 20.37
N THR A 195 20.24 28.56 19.25
CA THR A 195 19.81 29.93 18.89
C THR A 195 18.30 30.00 18.69
N LEU A 196 17.71 28.98 18.03
CA LEU A 196 16.25 28.90 17.85
C LEU A 196 15.52 28.84 19.20
N GLN A 197 15.95 27.97 20.11
CA GLN A 197 15.33 27.83 21.43
C GLN A 197 15.41 29.13 22.23
N LYS A 198 16.57 29.81 22.22
CA LYS A 198 16.75 31.12 22.88
C LYS A 198 15.87 32.20 22.25
N SER A 199 15.80 32.26 20.92
CA SER A 199 14.92 33.19 20.20
C SER A 199 13.44 32.92 20.51
N LEU A 200 13.00 31.67 20.55
CA LEU A 200 11.61 31.30 20.88
C LEU A 200 11.23 31.78 22.28
N ARG A 201 12.07 31.56 23.30
CA ARG A 201 11.80 32.05 24.66
C ARG A 201 11.65 33.57 24.70
N ARG A 202 12.59 34.30 24.07
CA ARG A 202 12.53 35.78 23.99
C ARG A 202 11.32 36.28 23.20
N GLY A 203 10.94 35.58 22.14
CA GLY A 203 9.74 35.88 21.35
C GLY A 203 8.46 35.72 22.17
N MET A 204 8.34 34.61 22.91
CA MET A 204 7.20 34.35 23.80
C MET A 204 7.11 35.35 24.95
N GLU A 205 8.24 35.67 25.60
CA GLU A 205 8.30 36.72 26.63
C GLU A 205 7.88 38.09 26.10
N LEU A 206 8.32 38.44 24.89
CA LEU A 206 7.91 39.68 24.24
C LEU A 206 6.40 39.71 23.99
N LEU A 207 5.85 38.64 23.39
CA LEU A 207 4.44 38.54 23.00
C LEU A 207 3.49 38.53 24.20
N GLY A 208 3.94 38.02 25.36
CA GLY A 208 3.16 38.06 26.60
C GLY A 208 2.80 39.48 27.08
N ASN A 209 3.44 40.53 26.53
CA ASN A 209 3.13 41.93 26.86
C ASN A 209 2.08 42.56 25.93
N TYR A 210 1.53 41.82 24.98
CA TYR A 210 0.56 42.31 24.00
C TYR A 210 -0.81 41.66 24.18
N ALA A 211 -1.88 42.40 23.87
CA ALA A 211 -3.22 41.83 23.83
C ALA A 211 -3.33 40.81 22.67
N GLY A 212 -4.12 39.75 22.86
CA GLY A 212 -4.21 38.64 21.89
C GLY A 212 -4.69 39.05 20.50
N ASN A 213 -5.48 40.13 20.39
CA ASN A 213 -6.00 40.67 19.14
C ASN A 213 -5.01 41.54 18.36
N VAL A 214 -3.85 41.88 18.93
CA VAL A 214 -2.82 42.68 18.25
C VAL A 214 -2.34 41.93 17.01
N GLU A 215 -2.26 42.62 15.87
CA GLU A 215 -1.89 42.01 14.60
C GLU A 215 -0.38 41.98 14.35
N TRP A 216 0.05 41.05 13.50
CA TRP A 216 1.45 40.86 13.10
C TRP A 216 2.22 42.16 12.79
N PRO A 217 1.70 43.14 12.01
CA PRO A 217 2.45 44.36 11.67
C PRO A 217 2.97 45.13 12.89
N GLU A 218 2.25 45.10 14.02
CA GLU A 218 2.61 45.81 15.24
C GLU A 218 3.74 45.14 16.03
N VAL A 219 3.88 43.81 15.89
CA VAL A 219 4.90 43.01 16.59
C VAL A 219 6.07 42.58 15.69
N ALA A 220 5.88 42.61 14.36
CA ALA A 220 6.80 42.12 13.34
C ALA A 220 8.20 42.74 13.48
N GLY A 221 8.28 44.06 13.68
CA GLY A 221 9.55 44.76 13.80
C GLY A 221 10.40 44.27 14.98
N LYS A 222 9.76 43.87 16.08
CA LYS A 222 10.45 43.32 17.26
C LYS A 222 10.77 41.83 17.08
N LEU A 223 9.84 41.05 16.54
CA LEU A 223 10.03 39.61 16.28
C LEU A 223 11.14 39.33 15.25
N ARG A 224 11.27 40.17 14.22
CA ARG A 224 12.37 40.09 13.24
C ARG A 224 13.75 40.26 13.88
N LYS A 225 13.87 41.02 14.97
CA LYS A 225 15.15 41.15 15.71
C LYS A 225 15.58 39.84 16.35
N PHE A 226 14.64 38.95 16.65
CA PHE A 226 14.92 37.60 17.15
C PHE A 226 15.05 36.56 16.02
N GLY A 227 14.89 37.00 14.76
CA GLY A 227 14.98 36.15 13.58
C GLY A 227 13.66 35.53 13.13
N PHE A 228 12.51 36.00 13.63
CA PHE A 228 11.21 35.51 13.19
C PHE A 228 10.63 36.35 12.06
N GLU A 229 10.29 35.68 10.96
CA GLU A 229 9.59 36.27 9.81
C GLU A 229 8.10 35.92 9.86
N ALA A 230 7.32 36.43 8.89
CA ALA A 230 5.89 36.15 8.82
C ALA A 230 5.61 34.64 8.66
N GLY A 231 4.44 34.16 9.08
CA GLY A 231 4.00 32.77 8.91
C GLY A 231 3.50 32.08 10.19
N TRP A 232 3.74 32.67 11.36
CA TRP A 232 3.33 32.11 12.65
C TRP A 232 1.85 32.34 12.99
N GLY A 233 1.26 33.44 12.51
CA GLY A 233 -0.14 33.79 12.78
C GLY A 233 -0.46 35.23 12.39
N ARG A 234 -1.75 35.56 12.27
CA ARG A 234 -2.21 36.94 12.01
C ARG A 234 -2.21 37.80 13.27
N THR A 235 -2.62 37.22 14.40
CA THR A 235 -2.76 37.87 15.70
C THR A 235 -1.80 37.27 16.72
N VAL A 236 -1.49 37.99 17.80
CA VAL A 236 -0.65 37.50 18.89
C VAL A 236 -1.18 36.18 19.45
N GLU A 237 -2.50 36.05 19.64
CA GLU A 237 -3.15 34.82 20.11
C GLU A 237 -2.87 33.60 19.20
N ARG A 238 -2.69 33.80 17.89
CA ARG A 238 -2.42 32.70 16.95
C ARG A 238 -0.93 32.37 16.85
N ILE A 239 -0.05 33.31 17.20
CA ILE A 239 1.41 33.16 17.12
C ILE A 239 1.94 32.38 18.33
N VAL A 240 1.35 32.60 19.51
CA VAL A 240 1.65 31.95 20.79
C VAL A 240 1.02 30.56 20.84
#